data_AF-A0A0J0XHG0-F1
#
_entry.id   AF-A0A0J0XHG0-F1
#
_cell.length_a   1.000
_cell.length_b   1.000
_cell.length_c   1.000
_cell.angle_alpha   90.00
_cell.angle_beta   90.00
_cell.angle_gamma   90.00
#
_symmetry.space_group_name_H-M   'P 1'
#
loop_
_entity.id
_entity.type
_entity.pdbx_description
1 polymer ?
#
loop_
_entity_poly.entity_id
_entity_poly.type
_entity_poly.pdbx_seq_one_letter_code
_entity_poly.pdbx_strand_id
1 'polypeptide(L)'
;MTRFHNSHKATFNNSYTHAADYADVGYSLKGFLRESYNLVVHLGNHHAIEEAYIFPLLAHKHPAFREGAEHKADHAAIHDGLERYQQFLRASMMDESKYSPEKMREILDSFREPLFRHLDQEVEDLKPETLWKHGFTLDEVRRMPFH
;
A
#
# COMPACT_ATOMS: atom_id res chain seq x y z
N MET A 1 -0.11 5.34 -10.52
CA MET A 1 0.92 5.30 -9.47
C MET A 1 0.87 6.49 -8.54
N THR A 2 1.53 7.61 -8.83
CA THR A 2 1.72 8.70 -7.83
C THR A 2 0.45 9.12 -7.10
N ARG A 3 -0.67 9.30 -7.82
CA ARG A 3 -1.96 9.63 -7.19
C ARG A 3 -2.46 8.55 -6.22
N PHE A 4 -2.42 7.28 -6.62
CA PHE A 4 -2.84 6.16 -5.77
C PHE A 4 -1.91 6.03 -4.56
N HIS A 5 -0.60 6.12 -4.79
CA HIS A 5 0.41 6.02 -3.73
C HIS A 5 0.24 7.12 -2.68
N ASN A 6 0.04 8.36 -3.13
CA ASN A 6 -0.22 9.48 -2.24
C ASN A 6 -1.52 9.27 -1.46
N SER A 7 -2.55 8.70 -2.07
CA SER A 7 -3.79 8.33 -1.38
C SER A 7 -3.55 7.27 -0.31
N HIS A 8 -2.78 6.21 -0.62
CA HIS A 8 -2.45 5.16 0.34
C HIS A 8 -1.63 5.69 1.53
N LYS A 9 -0.61 6.52 1.25
CA LYS A 9 0.19 7.20 2.30
C LYS A 9 -0.68 8.10 3.17
N ALA A 10 -1.61 8.84 2.57
CA ALA A 10 -2.54 9.69 3.30
C ALA A 10 -3.45 8.87 4.23
N THR A 11 -4.07 7.79 3.73
CA THR A 11 -4.93 6.92 4.55
C THR A 11 -4.13 6.22 5.66
N PHE A 12 -2.92 5.74 5.37
CA PHE A 12 -2.01 5.19 6.38
C PHE A 12 -1.71 6.22 7.47
N ASN A 13 -1.27 7.43 7.10
CA ASN A 13 -0.90 8.46 8.06
C ASN A 13 -2.11 8.94 8.88
N ASN A 14 -3.30 9.04 8.28
CA ASN A 14 -4.54 9.36 9.00
C ASN A 14 -4.84 8.29 10.06
N SER A 15 -4.74 7.02 9.68
CA SER A 15 -4.95 5.88 10.57
C SER A 15 -3.92 5.85 11.72
N TYR A 16 -2.65 6.13 11.42
CA TYR A 16 -1.58 6.14 12.42
C TYR A 16 -1.69 7.32 13.40
N THR A 17 -1.89 8.53 12.85
CA THR A 17 -1.92 9.78 13.61
C THR A 17 -3.09 9.75 14.56
N HIS A 18 -4.30 9.52 14.03
CA HIS A 18 -5.55 9.65 14.77
C HIS A 18 -6.00 8.40 15.52
N ALA A 19 -5.11 7.42 15.70
CA ALA A 19 -5.44 6.21 16.44
C ALA A 19 -5.97 6.52 17.85
N ALA A 20 -5.40 7.50 18.55
CA ALA A 20 -5.78 7.83 19.93
C ALA A 20 -6.81 8.97 20.04
N ASP A 21 -6.87 9.85 19.03
CA ASP A 21 -7.58 11.14 19.03
C ASP A 21 -8.60 11.22 17.88
N TYR A 22 -9.07 10.09 17.35
CA TYR A 22 -10.08 10.04 16.28
C TYR A 22 -11.33 10.87 16.57
N ALA A 23 -11.71 11.01 17.84
CA ALA A 23 -12.85 11.82 18.26
C ALA A 23 -12.60 13.32 18.10
N ASP A 24 -11.36 13.78 18.31
CA ASP A 24 -10.97 15.19 18.20
C ASP A 24 -11.01 15.67 16.74
N VAL A 25 -10.85 14.74 15.80
CA VAL A 25 -11.01 14.98 14.35
C VAL A 25 -12.40 14.58 13.82
N GLY A 26 -13.36 14.34 14.71
CA GLY A 26 -14.79 14.22 14.36
C GLY A 26 -15.26 12.81 13.98
N TYR A 27 -14.45 11.77 14.18
CA TYR A 27 -14.91 10.40 13.98
C TYR A 27 -15.56 9.80 15.24
N SER A 28 -16.59 8.97 15.03
CA SER A 28 -16.86 7.89 15.98
C SER A 28 -15.82 6.77 15.80
N LEU A 29 -15.61 5.92 16.82
CA LEU A 29 -14.68 4.79 16.69
C LEU A 29 -15.02 3.92 15.46
N LYS A 30 -16.29 3.55 15.27
CA LYS A 30 -16.74 2.80 14.09
C LYS A 30 -16.47 3.53 12.76
N GLY A 31 -16.69 4.85 12.72
CA GLY A 31 -16.37 5.66 11.55
C GLY A 31 -14.88 5.66 11.24
N PHE A 32 -14.05 5.83 12.27
CA PHE A 32 -12.60 5.80 12.16
C PHE A 32 -12.07 4.43 11.70
N LEU A 33 -12.58 3.34 12.28
CA LEU A 33 -12.21 1.98 11.88
C LEU A 33 -12.59 1.67 10.43
N ARG A 34 -13.76 2.15 9.97
CA ARG A 34 -14.19 2.01 8.58
C ARG A 34 -13.32 2.82 7.63
N GLU A 35 -12.97 4.05 7.99
CA GLU A 35 -12.04 4.87 7.20
C GLU A 35 -10.65 4.23 7.13
N SER A 36 -10.16 3.73 8.26
CA SER A 36 -8.91 3.00 8.38
C SER A 36 -8.88 1.72 7.52
N TYR A 37 -10.02 1.04 7.41
CA TYR A 37 -10.19 -0.17 6.59
C TYR A 37 -10.09 0.11 5.08
N ASN A 38 -10.30 1.35 4.63
CA ASN A 38 -10.14 1.72 3.22
C ASN A 38 -8.69 1.49 2.74
N LEU A 39 -7.70 1.59 3.63
CA LEU A 39 -6.31 1.24 3.28
C LEU A 39 -6.21 -0.23 2.83
N VAL A 40 -6.81 -1.16 3.58
CA VAL A 40 -6.81 -2.59 3.26
C VAL A 40 -7.42 -2.85 1.88
N VAL A 41 -8.58 -2.24 1.63
CA VAL A 41 -9.32 -2.45 0.37
C VAL A 41 -8.55 -1.87 -0.82
N HIS A 42 -8.11 -0.63 -0.73
CA HIS A 42 -7.54 0.06 -1.88
C HIS A 42 -6.09 -0.34 -2.14
N LEU A 43 -5.27 -0.49 -1.10
CA LEU A 43 -3.87 -0.92 -1.26
C LEU A 43 -3.80 -2.38 -1.71
N GLY A 44 -4.64 -3.26 -1.13
CA GLY A 44 -4.70 -4.67 -1.55
C GLY A 44 -5.14 -4.84 -3.02
N ASN A 45 -6.14 -4.08 -3.48
CA ASN A 45 -6.55 -4.11 -4.89
C ASN A 45 -5.47 -3.55 -5.83
N HIS A 46 -4.78 -2.49 -5.41
CA HIS A 46 -3.69 -1.89 -6.15
C HIS A 46 -2.54 -2.89 -6.38
N HIS A 47 -2.05 -3.51 -5.31
CA HIS A 47 -1.01 -4.55 -5.40
C HIS A 47 -1.48 -5.77 -6.21
N ALA A 48 -2.74 -6.19 -6.07
CA ALA A 48 -3.27 -7.31 -6.85
C ALA A 48 -3.23 -7.03 -8.36
N ILE A 49 -3.50 -5.79 -8.79
CA ILE A 49 -3.40 -5.39 -10.20
C ILE A 49 -1.93 -5.38 -10.64
N GLU A 50 -1.05 -4.83 -9.81
CA GLU A 50 0.38 -4.79 -10.09
C GLU A 50 0.98 -6.18 -10.29
N GLU A 51 0.76 -7.06 -9.34
CA GLU A 51 1.28 -8.43 -9.35
C GLU A 51 0.74 -9.26 -10.51
N ALA A 52 -0.55 -9.10 -10.83
CA ALA A 52 -1.19 -9.87 -11.89
C ALA A 52 -0.86 -9.37 -13.30
N TYR A 53 -0.71 -8.05 -13.48
CA TYR A 53 -0.73 -7.46 -14.83
C TYR A 53 0.40 -6.48 -15.13
N ILE A 54 1.04 -5.85 -14.14
CA ILE A 54 2.05 -4.80 -14.38
C ILE A 54 3.46 -5.35 -14.18
N PHE A 55 3.74 -5.93 -13.01
CA PHE A 55 5.07 -6.45 -12.65
C PHE A 55 5.57 -7.51 -13.61
N PRO A 56 4.74 -8.47 -14.09
CA PRO A 56 5.19 -9.43 -15.08
C PRO A 56 5.69 -8.77 -16.38
N LEU A 57 5.02 -7.70 -16.83
CA LEU A 57 5.42 -6.97 -18.04
C LEU A 57 6.73 -6.20 -17.82
N LEU A 58 6.87 -5.56 -16.65
CA LEU A 58 8.08 -4.81 -16.30
C LEU A 58 9.29 -5.73 -16.12
N ALA A 59 9.11 -6.88 -15.48
CA ALA A 59 10.16 -7.85 -15.16
C ALA A 59 10.94 -8.35 -16.40
N HIS A 60 10.32 -8.32 -17.58
CA HIS A 60 10.98 -8.68 -18.84
C HIS A 60 12.23 -7.84 -19.11
N LYS A 61 12.22 -6.55 -18.76
CA LYS A 61 13.30 -5.60 -19.08
C LYS A 61 13.88 -4.87 -17.87
N HIS A 62 13.10 -4.69 -16.82
CA HIS A 62 13.50 -3.95 -15.61
C HIS A 62 13.80 -4.91 -14.45
N PRO A 63 15.07 -5.05 -14.02
CA PRO A 63 15.47 -6.02 -13.01
C PRO A 63 14.76 -5.85 -11.65
N ALA A 64 14.41 -4.63 -11.25
CA ALA A 64 13.74 -4.36 -9.98
C ALA A 64 12.35 -5.02 -9.82
N PHE A 65 11.73 -5.46 -10.92
CA PHE A 65 10.42 -6.13 -10.91
C PHE A 65 10.50 -7.65 -11.10
N ARG A 66 11.71 -8.21 -11.22
CA ARG A 66 11.92 -9.65 -11.40
C ARG A 66 11.59 -10.44 -10.13
N GLU A 67 11.51 -11.76 -10.29
CA GLU A 67 11.38 -12.65 -9.15
C GLU A 67 12.55 -12.48 -8.17
N GLY A 68 12.24 -12.41 -6.87
CA GLY A 68 13.22 -12.16 -5.80
C GLY A 68 13.76 -10.71 -5.73
N ALA A 69 13.23 -9.79 -6.54
CA ALA A 69 13.60 -8.37 -6.45
C ALA A 69 12.85 -7.65 -5.32
N GLU A 70 13.34 -6.46 -4.98
CA GLU A 70 12.91 -5.69 -3.81
C GLU A 70 11.40 -5.37 -3.82
N HIS A 71 10.80 -4.98 -4.96
CA HIS A 71 9.36 -4.70 -5.04
C HIS A 71 8.50 -5.89 -4.61
N LYS A 72 8.87 -7.12 -5.00
CA LYS A 72 8.13 -8.33 -4.61
C LYS A 72 8.34 -8.68 -3.14
N ALA A 73 9.56 -8.49 -2.63
CA ALA A 73 9.84 -8.68 -1.21
C ALA A 73 9.06 -7.70 -0.34
N ASP A 74 8.96 -6.44 -0.78
CA ASP A 74 8.16 -5.42 -0.10
C ASP A 74 6.67 -5.75 -0.16
N HIS A 75 6.13 -6.16 -1.31
CA HIS A 75 4.74 -6.60 -1.41
C HIS A 75 4.40 -7.71 -0.40
N ALA A 76 5.27 -8.71 -0.27
CA ALA A 76 5.07 -9.78 0.70
C ALA A 76 5.01 -9.25 2.14
N ALA A 77 5.96 -8.39 2.53
CA ALA A 77 5.96 -7.77 3.86
C ALA A 77 4.74 -6.87 4.10
N ILE A 78 4.28 -6.15 3.08
CA ILE A 78 3.11 -5.29 3.13
C ILE A 78 1.83 -6.13 3.25
N HIS A 79 1.71 -7.24 2.51
CA HIS A 79 0.57 -8.15 2.60
C HIS A 79 0.45 -8.77 3.99
N ASP A 80 1.56 -9.23 4.58
CA ASP A 80 1.58 -9.74 5.96
C ASP A 80 1.12 -8.66 6.97
N GLY A 81 1.58 -7.42 6.79
CA GLY A 81 1.16 -6.28 7.60
C GLY A 81 -0.32 -5.92 7.45
N LEU A 82 -0.80 -5.88 6.21
CA LEU A 82 -2.20 -5.60 5.87
C LEU A 82 -3.15 -6.68 6.38
N GLU A 83 -2.76 -7.95 6.36
CA GLU A 83 -3.57 -9.03 6.91
C GLU A 83 -3.75 -8.84 8.43
N ARG A 84 -2.67 -8.60 9.17
CA ARG A 84 -2.73 -8.30 10.62
C ARG A 84 -3.62 -7.09 10.90
N TYR A 85 -3.47 -6.05 10.09
CA TYR A 85 -4.25 -4.82 10.20
C TYR A 85 -5.74 -5.06 9.94
N GLN A 86 -6.07 -5.79 8.88
CA GLN A 86 -7.45 -6.17 8.53
C GLN A 86 -8.11 -6.96 9.65
N GLN A 87 -7.42 -7.95 10.21
CA GLN A 87 -7.93 -8.77 11.30
C GLN A 87 -8.21 -7.93 12.56
N PHE A 88 -7.28 -7.05 12.94
CA PHE A 88 -7.44 -6.13 14.07
C PHE A 88 -8.64 -5.17 13.88
N LEU A 89 -8.76 -4.54 12.71
CA LEU A 89 -9.87 -3.64 12.42
C LEU A 89 -11.21 -4.36 12.45
N ARG A 90 -11.31 -5.55 11.84
CA ARG A 90 -12.54 -6.36 11.87
C ARG A 90 -12.93 -6.75 13.28
N ALA A 91 -11.97 -7.19 14.09
CA ALA A 91 -12.21 -7.53 15.49
C ALA A 91 -12.74 -6.32 16.28
N SER A 92 -12.12 -5.15 16.09
CA SER A 92 -12.50 -3.90 16.76
C SER A 92 -13.85 -3.35 16.29
N MET A 93 -14.22 -3.56 15.02
CA MET A 93 -15.54 -3.19 14.51
C MET A 93 -16.66 -4.08 15.07
N MET A 94 -16.37 -5.35 15.33
CA MET A 94 -17.31 -6.29 15.95
C MET A 94 -17.44 -6.06 17.46
N ASP A 95 -16.34 -5.72 18.11
CA ASP A 95 -16.25 -5.49 19.56
C ASP A 95 -15.31 -4.32 19.84
N GLU A 96 -15.90 -3.16 20.10
CA GLU A 96 -15.16 -1.90 20.32
C GLU A 96 -14.19 -1.97 21.52
N SER A 97 -14.41 -2.87 22.48
CA SER A 97 -13.49 -3.07 23.62
C SER A 97 -12.13 -3.67 23.23
N LYS A 98 -12.01 -4.22 22.01
CA LYS A 98 -10.75 -4.76 21.47
C LYS A 98 -9.88 -3.70 20.83
N TYR A 99 -10.40 -2.49 20.65
CA TYR A 99 -9.64 -1.41 20.06
C TYR A 99 -8.57 -0.91 21.03
N SER A 100 -7.33 -0.84 20.56
CA SER A 100 -6.23 -0.15 21.24
C SER A 100 -5.47 0.71 20.22
N PRO A 101 -5.29 2.02 20.49
CA PRO A 101 -4.50 2.88 19.63
C PRO A 101 -3.03 2.44 19.54
N GLU A 102 -2.46 1.95 20.64
CA GLU A 102 -1.10 1.42 20.69
C GLU A 102 -0.96 0.20 19.78
N LYS A 103 -1.92 -0.74 19.85
CA LYS A 103 -1.89 -1.94 19.01
C LYS A 103 -2.06 -1.61 17.53
N MET A 104 -2.93 -0.64 17.22
CA MET A 104 -3.09 -0.18 15.85
C MET A 104 -1.78 0.39 15.28
N ARG A 105 -1.10 1.25 16.03
CA ARG A 105 0.20 1.82 15.64
C ARG A 105 1.29 0.76 15.52
N GLU A 106 1.37 -0.18 16.47
CA GLU A 106 2.31 -1.31 16.41
C GLU A 106 2.15 -2.13 15.12
N ILE A 107 0.90 -2.43 14.73
CA ILE A 107 0.62 -3.15 13.49
C ILE A 107 1.02 -2.31 12.27
N LEU A 108 0.67 -1.03 12.23
CA LEU A 108 1.04 -0.12 11.14
C LEU A 108 2.56 0.02 11.01
N ASP A 109 3.29 0.13 12.12
CA ASP A 109 4.75 0.20 12.13
C ASP A 109 5.40 -1.06 11.56
N SER A 110 4.77 -2.24 11.74
CA SER A 110 5.31 -3.52 11.25
C SER A 110 5.49 -3.60 9.72
N PHE A 111 4.85 -2.72 8.96
CA PHE A 111 4.99 -2.65 7.50
C PHE A 111 5.15 -1.22 6.96
N ARG A 112 5.38 -0.23 7.82
CA ARG A 112 5.50 1.18 7.42
C ARG A 112 6.69 1.42 6.49
N GLU A 113 7.86 0.96 6.90
CA GLU A 113 9.10 1.14 6.14
C GLU A 113 8.99 0.51 4.75
N PRO A 114 8.66 -0.79 4.60
CA PRO A 114 8.56 -1.41 3.28
C PRO A 114 7.46 -0.77 2.44
N LEU A 115 6.32 -0.39 3.04
CA LEU A 115 5.27 0.32 2.31
C LEU A 115 5.75 1.65 1.74
N PHE A 116 6.31 2.52 2.57
CA PHE A 116 6.65 3.88 2.13
C PHE A 116 7.81 3.86 1.13
N ARG A 117 8.83 3.03 1.37
CA ARG A 117 9.95 2.82 0.46
C ARG A 117 9.48 2.26 -0.87
N HIS A 118 8.68 1.19 -0.87
CA HIS A 118 8.10 0.61 -2.08
C HIS A 118 7.36 1.64 -2.93
N LEU A 119 6.41 2.37 -2.30
CA LEU A 119 5.59 3.35 -3.01
C LEU A 119 6.41 4.52 -3.59
N ASP A 120 7.53 4.89 -2.99
CA ASP A 120 8.42 5.92 -3.55
C ASP A 120 9.30 5.35 -4.67
N GLN A 121 9.94 4.21 -4.42
CA GLN A 121 10.87 3.60 -5.38
C GLN A 121 10.16 3.19 -6.67
N GLU A 122 8.93 2.69 -6.56
CA GLU A 122 8.20 2.25 -7.75
C GLU A 122 7.87 3.44 -8.67
N VAL A 123 7.60 4.63 -8.11
CA VAL A 123 7.41 5.85 -8.90
C VAL A 123 8.70 6.25 -9.62
N GLU A 124 9.86 6.10 -8.98
CA GLU A 124 11.17 6.39 -9.59
C GLU A 124 11.51 5.39 -10.71
N ASP A 125 11.23 4.12 -10.49
CA ASP A 125 11.49 3.04 -11.45
C ASP A 125 10.56 3.11 -12.68
N LEU A 126 9.38 3.67 -12.51
CA LEU A 126 8.39 3.88 -13.57
C LEU A 126 8.54 5.22 -14.31
N LYS A 127 9.53 6.06 -13.96
CA LYS A 127 9.78 7.30 -14.70
C LYS A 127 10.10 7.02 -16.17
N PRO A 128 9.67 7.89 -17.11
CA PRO A 128 9.94 7.70 -18.54
C PRO A 128 11.43 7.47 -18.83
N GLU A 129 12.31 8.20 -18.17
CA GLU A 129 13.76 8.09 -18.36
C GLU A 129 14.30 6.74 -17.88
N THR A 130 13.75 6.19 -16.79
CA THR A 130 14.13 4.87 -16.27
C THR A 130 13.65 3.77 -17.20
N LEU A 131 12.37 3.83 -17.62
CA LEU A 131 11.81 2.87 -18.57
C LEU A 131 12.56 2.88 -19.91
N TRP A 132 12.93 4.06 -20.44
CA TRP A 132 13.72 4.14 -21.67
C TRP A 132 15.13 3.57 -21.50
N LYS A 133 15.80 3.78 -20.36
CA LYS A 133 17.10 3.15 -20.06
C LYS A 133 17.01 1.63 -20.06
N HIS A 134 15.88 1.08 -19.64
CA HIS A 134 15.61 -0.36 -19.69
C HIS A 134 15.07 -0.85 -21.05
N GLY A 135 14.98 0.03 -22.05
CA GLY A 135 14.63 -0.36 -23.42
C GLY A 135 13.13 -0.53 -23.66
N PHE A 136 12.27 0.09 -22.86
CA PHE A 136 10.83 0.17 -23.15
C PHE A 136 10.54 1.20 -24.24
N THR A 137 9.71 0.82 -25.19
CA THR A 137 9.13 1.72 -26.20
C THR A 137 7.84 2.36 -25.68
N LEU A 138 7.44 3.48 -26.29
CA LEU A 138 6.19 4.15 -25.94
C LEU A 138 4.96 3.25 -26.12
N ASP A 139 4.95 2.41 -27.17
CA ASP A 139 3.84 1.50 -27.43
C ASP A 139 3.74 0.36 -26.41
N GLU A 140 4.87 -0.12 -25.88
CA GLU A 140 4.87 -1.08 -24.77
C GLU A 140 4.29 -0.45 -23.50
N VAL A 141 4.74 0.75 -23.14
CA VAL A 141 4.26 1.47 -21.95
C VAL A 141 2.76 1.79 -22.06
N ARG A 142 2.27 2.18 -23.24
CA ARG A 142 0.84 2.47 -23.47
C ARG A 142 -0.08 1.26 -23.29
N ARG A 143 0.45 0.04 -23.44
CA ARG A 143 -0.32 -1.20 -23.25
C ARG A 143 -0.33 -1.67 -21.79
N MET A 144 0.49 -1.06 -20.93
CA MET A 144 0.51 -1.41 -19.52
C MET A 144 -0.70 -0.80 -18.80
N PRO A 145 -1.36 -1.57 -17.91
CA PRO A 145 -2.57 -1.13 -17.23
C PRO A 145 -2.25 -0.24 -16.01
N PHE A 146 -1.57 0.89 -16.22
CA PHE A 146 -1.40 1.92 -15.18
C PHE A 146 -2.74 2.61 -14.94
N HIS A 147 -3.60 2.00 -14.13
CA HIS A 147 -4.95 2.47 -13.82
C HIS A 147 -5.01 3.13 -12.46
#